data_AF-A0A2K3KKN1-F1
#
_entry.id   AF-A0A2K3KKN1-F1
#
_cell.length_a   1.000
_cell.length_b   1.000
_cell.length_c   1.000
_cell.angle_alpha   90.00
_cell.angle_beta   90.00
_cell.angle_gamma   90.00
#
_symmetry.space_group_name_H-M   'P 1'
#
loop_
_entity.id
_entity.type
_entity.pdbx_description
1 polymer ?
#
loop_
_entity_poly.entity_id
_entity_poly.type
_entity_poly.pdbx_seq_one_letter_code
_entity_poly.pdbx_strand_id
1 'polypeptide(L)'
;MDKNNESPAPESSLAVCHPAVAPLSYLLGKWRGEGEGGYPTINSFSYGEELHFYHPPNKPVIGYTQKTWKLSSGEPMHSESGYWRPKPNGTIEVVIAQSNGLVEVQ
;
A
#
# COMPACT_ATOMS: atom_id res chain seq x y z
N MET A 1 1.17 49.13 17.96
CA MET A 1 0.08 48.15 18.03
C MET A 1 -0.55 48.14 16.64
N ASP A 2 -0.41 47.12 15.80
CA ASP A 2 -0.30 45.69 16.10
C ASP A 2 0.61 44.99 15.07
N LYS A 3 1.57 44.20 15.57
CA LYS A 3 2.41 43.35 14.75
C LYS A 3 1.72 41.99 14.61
N ASN A 4 1.51 41.62 13.35
CA ASN A 4 1.09 40.33 12.83
C ASN A 4 1.43 39.14 13.74
N ASN A 5 0.40 38.44 14.20
CA ASN A 5 0.51 37.13 14.85
C ASN A 5 -0.11 36.08 13.93
N GLU A 6 0.65 35.63 12.92
CA GLU A 6 0.37 34.35 12.27
C GLU A 6 1.33 33.33 12.87
N SER A 7 0.78 32.41 13.66
CA SER A 7 1.51 31.22 14.08
C SER A 7 1.82 30.36 12.85
N PRO A 8 3.06 29.88 12.66
CA PRO A 8 3.35 28.98 11.56
C PRO A 8 2.55 27.68 11.74
N ALA A 9 1.92 27.21 10.66
CA ALA A 9 1.35 25.88 10.59
C ALA A 9 2.41 24.83 10.97
N PRO A 10 2.04 23.70 11.60
CA PRO A 10 3.03 22.71 12.00
C PRO A 10 3.77 22.21 10.75
N GLU A 11 5.07 22.48 10.69
CA GLU A 11 5.96 21.92 9.68
C GLU A 11 5.82 20.41 9.73
N SER A 12 5.23 19.84 8.68
CA SER A 12 5.21 18.40 8.45
C SER A 12 6.65 17.92 8.50
N SER A 13 7.05 17.28 9.60
CA SER A 13 8.32 16.58 9.68
C SER A 13 8.32 15.57 8.53
N LEU A 14 9.08 15.86 7.47
CA LEU A 14 9.29 14.91 6.37
C LEU A 14 9.94 13.70 7.02
N ALA A 15 9.14 12.67 7.28
CA ALA A 15 9.64 11.42 7.80
C ALA A 15 10.74 10.96 6.86
N VAL A 16 11.98 10.92 7.37
CA VAL A 16 13.13 10.50 6.57
C VAL A 16 12.86 9.08 6.10
N CYS A 17 12.69 8.93 4.78
CA CYS A 17 12.49 7.63 4.15
C CYS A 17 13.76 6.80 4.32
N HIS A 18 13.64 5.58 4.82
CA HIS A 18 14.78 4.70 5.03
C HIS A 18 15.52 4.45 3.69
N PRO A 19 16.88 4.43 3.64
CA PRO A 19 17.62 4.27 2.38
C PRO A 19 17.25 3.04 1.55
N ALA A 20 16.94 1.92 2.21
CA ALA A 20 16.46 0.71 1.53
C ALA A 20 15.06 0.86 0.90
N VAL A 21 14.23 1.77 1.40
CA VAL A 21 12.87 2.05 0.89
C VAL A 21 12.88 3.17 -0.14
N ALA A 22 13.84 4.09 -0.09
CA ALA A 22 13.92 5.25 -0.98
C ALA A 22 13.77 4.91 -2.49
N PRO A 23 14.39 3.82 -3.02
CA PRO A 23 14.19 3.42 -4.43
C PRO A 23 12.75 3.05 -4.78
N LEU A 24 11.95 2.63 -3.81
CA LEU A 24 10.54 2.26 -3.96
C LEU A 24 9.58 3.35 -3.47
N SER A 25 10.07 4.56 -3.19
CA SER A 25 9.27 5.67 -2.67
C SER A 25 8.10 6.05 -3.58
N TYR A 26 8.22 5.77 -4.88
CA TYR A 26 7.15 5.99 -5.85
C TYR A 26 5.91 5.14 -5.59
N LEU A 27 5.99 4.04 -4.84
CA LEU A 27 4.83 3.22 -4.46
C LEU A 27 4.02 3.85 -3.32
N LEU A 28 4.65 4.71 -2.50
CA LEU A 28 4.05 5.22 -1.28
C LEU A 28 2.82 6.09 -1.57
N GLY A 29 1.72 5.77 -0.91
CA GLY A 29 0.43 6.42 -1.12
C GLY A 29 -0.68 5.42 -1.37
N LYS A 30 -1.84 5.96 -1.76
CA LYS A 30 -3.03 5.17 -2.11
C LYS A 30 -3.15 5.07 -3.63
N TRP A 31 -3.46 3.88 -4.09
CA TRP A 31 -3.73 3.57 -5.48
C TRP A 31 -5.16 3.04 -5.58
N ARG A 32 -5.90 3.47 -6.59
CA ARG A 32 -7.26 3.00 -6.83
C ARG A 32 -7.45 2.78 -8.32
N GLY A 33 -8.03 1.64 -8.68
CA GLY A 33 -8.23 1.24 -10.06
C GLY A 33 -9.21 0.09 -10.20
N GLU A 34 -9.16 -0.57 -11.34
CA GLU A 34 -9.98 -1.72 -11.69
C GLU A 34 -9.09 -2.82 -12.26
N GLY A 35 -9.52 -4.07 -12.11
CA GLY A 35 -8.82 -5.25 -12.60
C GLY A 35 -9.77 -6.30 -13.15
N GLU A 36 -9.20 -7.28 -13.86
CA GLU A 36 -9.90 -8.44 -14.41
C GLU A 36 -9.25 -9.72 -13.91
N GLY A 37 -10.04 -10.65 -13.39
CA GLY A 37 -9.60 -11.95 -12.90
C GLY A 37 -10.23 -13.08 -13.72
N GLY A 38 -9.48 -14.16 -13.91
CA GLY A 38 -9.96 -15.37 -14.57
C GLY A 38 -9.04 -16.56 -14.30
N TYR A 39 -9.62 -17.76 -14.20
CA TYR A 39 -8.89 -19.01 -13.98
C TYR A 39 -9.68 -20.17 -14.59
N PRO A 40 -9.06 -21.28 -15.05
CA PRO A 40 -9.79 -22.36 -15.75
C PRO A 40 -11.02 -22.93 -15.03
N THR A 41 -11.10 -22.82 -13.70
CA THR A 41 -12.22 -23.34 -12.89
C THR A 41 -13.27 -22.28 -12.51
N ILE A 42 -13.10 -21.03 -12.92
CA ILE A 42 -14.03 -19.92 -12.60
C ILE A 42 -14.28 -19.05 -13.84
N ASN A 43 -15.45 -18.41 -13.91
CA ASN A 43 -15.71 -17.42 -14.96
C ASN A 43 -14.86 -16.17 -14.75
N SER A 44 -14.50 -15.49 -15.84
CA SER A 44 -13.85 -14.18 -15.77
C SER A 44 -14.76 -13.17 -15.06
N PHE A 45 -14.15 -12.27 -14.30
CA PHE A 45 -14.85 -11.22 -13.55
C PHE A 45 -14.02 -9.94 -13.50
N SER A 46 -14.68 -8.79 -13.36
CA SER A 46 -14.03 -7.49 -13.14
C SER A 46 -14.25 -7.03 -11.70
N TYR A 47 -13.29 -6.33 -11.14
CA TYR A 47 -13.32 -5.84 -9.75
C TYR A 47 -12.70 -4.46 -9.65
N GLY A 48 -13.14 -3.69 -8.67
CA GLY A 48 -12.43 -2.48 -8.26
C GLY A 48 -11.40 -2.83 -7.19
N GLU A 49 -10.31 -2.09 -7.14
CA GLU A 49 -9.17 -2.35 -6.27
C GLU A 49 -8.60 -1.07 -5.67
N GLU A 50 -8.25 -1.13 -4.38
CA GLU A 50 -7.53 -0.07 -3.67
C GLU A 50 -6.34 -0.66 -2.94
N LEU A 51 -5.15 -0.09 -3.19
CA LEU A 51 -3.90 -0.41 -2.52
C LEU A 51 -3.49 0.78 -1.63
N HIS A 52 -2.82 0.48 -0.53
CA HIS A 52 -2.15 1.49 0.27
C HIS A 52 -0.77 0.99 0.69
N PHE A 53 0.25 1.73 0.25
CA PHE A 53 1.63 1.53 0.66
C PHE A 53 2.04 2.66 1.59
N TYR A 54 2.49 2.31 2.79
CA TYR A 54 2.92 3.28 3.78
C TYR A 54 4.24 2.86 4.42
N HIS A 55 5.04 3.84 4.83
CA HIS A 55 6.36 3.59 5.39
C HIS A 55 6.43 4.12 6.83
N PRO A 56 6.62 3.24 7.83
CA PRO A 56 6.96 3.68 9.18
C PRO A 56 8.32 4.38 9.19
N PRO A 57 8.46 5.54 9.85
CA PRO A 57 9.73 6.27 9.90
C PRO A 57 10.91 5.38 10.34
N ASN A 58 12.03 5.47 9.62
CA ASN A 58 13.31 4.79 9.93
C ASN A 58 13.26 3.25 9.98
N LYS A 59 12.27 2.59 9.37
CA LYS A 59 12.23 1.11 9.29
C LYS A 59 12.45 0.62 7.86
N PRO A 60 13.26 -0.41 7.59
CA PRO A 60 13.46 -0.95 6.25
C PRO A 60 12.27 -1.81 5.77
N VAL A 61 11.05 -1.25 5.81
CA VAL A 61 9.81 -1.94 5.48
C VAL A 61 8.79 -0.97 4.90
N ILE A 62 7.93 -1.48 4.02
CA ILE A 62 6.72 -0.81 3.54
C ILE A 62 5.54 -1.67 3.99
N GLY A 63 4.62 -1.08 4.75
CA GLY A 63 3.33 -1.69 5.04
C GLY A 63 2.43 -1.65 3.81
N TYR A 64 1.75 -2.75 3.55
CA TYR A 64 0.88 -2.95 2.40
C TYR A 64 -0.50 -3.40 2.86
N THR A 65 -1.54 -2.78 2.32
CA THR A 65 -2.93 -3.24 2.45
C THR A 65 -3.63 -3.12 1.12
N GLN A 66 -4.45 -4.11 0.80
CA GLN A 66 -5.26 -4.17 -0.41
C GLN A 66 -6.67 -4.62 -0.08
N LYS A 67 -7.63 -4.10 -0.83
CA LYS A 67 -9.00 -4.57 -0.82
C LYS A 67 -9.60 -4.47 -2.22
N THR A 68 -10.51 -5.37 -2.51
CA THR A 68 -11.31 -5.38 -3.73
C THR A 68 -12.81 -5.22 -3.43
N TRP A 69 -13.57 -4.82 -4.44
CA TRP A 69 -15.02 -4.80 -4.40
C TRP A 69 -15.61 -5.12 -5.78
N LYS A 70 -16.87 -5.57 -5.79
CA LYS A 70 -17.64 -5.74 -7.04
C LYS A 70 -17.88 -4.37 -7.67
N LEU A 71 -17.50 -4.17 -8.93
CA LEU A 71 -17.72 -2.89 -9.63
C LEU A 71 -19.20 -2.48 -9.68
N SER A 72 -20.11 -3.45 -9.82
CA SER A 72 -21.54 -3.20 -9.97
C SER A 72 -22.26 -2.76 -8.69
N SER A 73 -21.76 -3.14 -7.52
CA SER A 73 -22.48 -3.00 -6.24
C SER A 73 -21.66 -2.37 -5.12
N GLY A 74 -20.33 -2.32 -5.26
CA GLY A 74 -19.43 -1.89 -4.20
C GLY A 74 -19.29 -2.90 -3.05
N GLU A 75 -19.91 -4.08 -3.15
CA GLU A 75 -19.78 -5.13 -2.14
C GLU A 75 -18.31 -5.53 -1.97
N PRO A 76 -17.78 -5.57 -0.73
CA PRO A 76 -16.43 -6.04 -0.47
C PRO A 76 -16.19 -7.47 -0.99
N MET A 77 -15.03 -7.69 -1.58
CA MET A 77 -14.58 -8.99 -2.07
C MET A 77 -13.33 -9.45 -1.29
N HIS A 78 -12.25 -9.83 -1.99
CA HIS A 78 -10.98 -10.23 -1.41
C HIS A 78 -10.25 -9.04 -0.77
N SER A 79 -9.40 -9.34 0.21
CA SER A 79 -8.47 -8.38 0.79
C SER A 79 -7.21 -9.08 1.27
N GLU A 80 -6.11 -8.36 1.27
CA GLU A 80 -4.84 -8.85 1.74
C GLU A 80 -4.01 -7.74 2.38
N SER A 81 -3.06 -8.13 3.23
CA SER A 81 -2.17 -7.18 3.87
C SER A 81 -0.85 -7.83 4.24
N GLY A 82 0.20 -7.03 4.33
CA GLY A 82 1.54 -7.56 4.48
C GLY A 82 2.62 -6.50 4.55
N TYR A 83 3.85 -6.96 4.32
CA TYR A 83 5.04 -6.13 4.40
C TYR A 83 6.00 -6.43 3.24
N TRP A 84 6.48 -5.36 2.60
CA TRP A 84 7.54 -5.40 1.61
C TRP A 84 8.84 -4.99 2.29
N ARG A 85 9.89 -5.81 2.15
CA ARG A 85 11.15 -5.66 2.90
C ARG A 85 12.33 -5.55 1.93
N PRO A 86 12.51 -4.39 1.27
CA PRO A 86 13.60 -4.18 0.32
C PRO A 86 14.96 -4.11 1.03
N LYS A 87 16.01 -4.57 0.35
CA LYS A 87 17.40 -4.51 0.79
C LYS A 87 18.21 -3.57 -0.12
N PRO A 88 19.29 -2.93 0.38
CA PRO A 88 20.13 -2.03 -0.43
C PRO A 88 20.76 -2.66 -1.67
N ASN A 89 20.87 -3.98 -1.72
CA ASN A 89 21.39 -4.72 -2.88
C ASN A 89 20.36 -4.96 -3.99
N GLY A 90 19.17 -4.35 -3.90
CA GLY A 90 18.09 -4.48 -4.90
C GLY A 90 17.19 -5.71 -4.74
N THR A 91 17.49 -6.60 -3.79
CA THR A 91 16.60 -7.74 -3.48
C THR A 91 15.43 -7.30 -2.59
N ILE A 92 14.33 -8.03 -2.66
CA ILE A 92 13.11 -7.79 -1.89
C ILE A 92 12.50 -9.12 -1.48
N GLU A 93 11.96 -9.17 -0.26
CA GLU A 93 11.02 -10.21 0.17
C GLU A 93 9.66 -9.55 0.49
N VAL A 94 8.58 -10.24 0.14
CA VAL A 94 7.21 -9.78 0.41
C VAL A 94 6.46 -10.87 1.17
N VAL A 95 5.89 -10.50 2.32
CA VAL A 95 5.09 -11.41 3.15
C VAL A 95 3.65 -10.90 3.23
N ILE A 96 2.68 -11.75 2.86
CA ILE A 96 1.27 -11.38 2.74
C ILE A 96 0.39 -12.41 3.44
N ALA A 97 -0.64 -11.93 4.12
CA ALA A 97 -1.78 -12.72 4.57
C ALA A 97 -3.04 -12.27 3.84
N GLN A 98 -3.83 -13.24 3.38
CA GLN A 98 -5.05 -13.04 2.60
C GLN A 98 -6.29 -13.36 3.42
N SER A 99 -7.41 -12.68 3.15
CA SER A 99 -8.68 -12.87 3.86
C SER A 99 -9.34 -14.23 3.65
N ASN A 100 -8.90 -14.99 2.64
CA ASN A 100 -9.29 -16.38 2.38
C ASN A 100 -8.52 -17.41 3.22
N GLY A 101 -7.62 -16.98 4.11
CA GLY A 101 -6.87 -17.85 5.02
C GLY A 101 -5.54 -18.38 4.46
N LEU A 102 -5.04 -17.82 3.36
CA LEU A 102 -3.71 -18.15 2.81
C LEU A 102 -2.63 -17.16 3.26
N VAL A 103 -1.38 -17.63 3.24
CA VAL A 103 -0.17 -16.81 3.44
C VAL A 103 0.81 -17.05 2.31
N GLU A 104 1.53 -16.00 1.94
CA GLU A 104 2.52 -16.03 0.87
C GLU A 104 3.85 -15.43 1.33
N VAL A 105 4.95 -16.00 0.82
CA VAL A 105 6.30 -15.46 0.90
C VAL A 105 6.85 -15.42 -0.51
N GLN A 106 7.15 -14.22 -1.00
CA GLN A 106 7.67 -13.95 -2.35
C GLN A 106 9.09 -13.40 -2.25
#